data_AF-A0A352BF78-F1
#
_entry.id   AF-A0A352BF78-F1
#
_cell.length_a   1.000
_cell.length_b   1.000
_cell.length_c   1.000
_cell.angle_alpha   90.00
_cell.angle_beta   90.00
_cell.angle_gamma   90.00
#
_symmetry.space_group_name_H-M   'P 1'
#
loop_
_entity.id
_entity.type
_entity.pdbx_description
1 polymer ?
#
loop_
_entity_poly.entity_id
_entity_poly.type
_entity_poly.pdbx_seq_one_letter_code
_entity_poly.pdbx_strand_id
1 'polypeptide(L)'
;MSIKKGTHQINPKKGALQKKILLLLSAGLALGLTRNPNQYFRVVQETGKEWEKIDRDSLNRAIRSLYESKLVSTKDNHDGTLTLVISKEGKRLALTYDIENIELKIPEQWDNKWRIVMFDVPEKFKHTRDALRMHFKNMGFYEFQKSVFVHPYPCAKEIEYVTEFYQARRFVRFIVATEIDNALELRRYFKLL
;
A
#
# COMPACT_ATOMS: atom_id res chain seq x y z
N MET A 1 -9.99 -19.27 -33.61
CA MET A 1 -10.63 -18.70 -32.40
C MET A 1 -10.16 -19.53 -31.21
N SER A 2 -9.50 -19.06 -30.16
CA SER A 2 -9.37 -17.73 -29.58
C SER A 2 -8.07 -17.71 -28.76
N ILE A 3 -7.20 -16.72 -28.97
CA ILE A 3 -5.97 -16.54 -28.20
C ILE A 3 -6.33 -15.73 -26.95
N LYS A 4 -6.32 -16.36 -25.78
CA LYS A 4 -6.38 -15.65 -24.49
C LYS A 4 -5.04 -14.96 -24.27
N LYS A 5 -4.96 -13.66 -24.56
CA LYS A 5 -3.86 -12.79 -24.13
C LYS A 5 -3.88 -12.68 -22.61
N GLY A 6 -2.92 -13.30 -21.95
CA GLY A 6 -2.59 -13.00 -20.56
C GLY A 6 -2.14 -11.55 -20.46
N THR A 7 -2.93 -10.73 -19.77
CA THR A 7 -2.54 -9.36 -19.43
C THR A 7 -1.50 -9.42 -18.31
N HIS A 8 -0.24 -9.54 -18.69
CA HIS A 8 0.86 -9.08 -17.84
C HIS A 8 0.69 -7.58 -17.64
N GLN A 9 -0.04 -7.17 -16.60
CA GLN A 9 -0.01 -5.78 -16.13
C GLN A 9 1.33 -5.56 -15.44
N ILE A 10 2.36 -5.29 -16.22
CA ILE A 10 3.56 -4.61 -15.74
C ILE A 10 3.08 -3.20 -15.35
N ASN A 11 2.81 -3.00 -14.06
CA ASN A 11 2.52 -1.67 -13.54
C ASN A 11 3.78 -0.80 -13.77
N PRO A 12 3.72 0.27 -14.58
CA PRO A 12 4.88 1.11 -14.77
C PRO A 12 5.26 1.75 -13.43
N LYS A 13 6.55 1.69 -13.05
CA LYS A 13 7.06 2.35 -11.85
C LYS A 13 6.74 3.85 -11.95
N LYS A 14 5.82 4.34 -11.10
CA LYS A 14 5.46 5.75 -11.02
C LYS A 14 6.42 6.50 -10.11
N GLY A 15 6.70 7.77 -10.45
CA GLY A 15 7.54 8.64 -9.63
C GLY A 15 6.89 8.96 -8.29
N ALA A 16 7.68 9.41 -7.30
CA ALA A 16 7.20 9.68 -5.94
C ALA A 16 5.99 10.63 -5.90
N LEU A 17 6.01 11.71 -6.70
CA LEU A 17 4.91 12.66 -6.79
C LEU A 17 3.61 12.04 -7.33
N GLN A 18 3.72 11.14 -8.32
CA GLN A 18 2.57 10.43 -8.87
C GLN A 18 1.98 9.46 -7.86
N LYS A 19 2.81 8.75 -7.09
CA LYS A 19 2.37 7.89 -5.99
C LYS A 19 1.60 8.71 -4.95
N LYS A 20 2.14 9.86 -4.55
CA LYS A 20 1.50 10.79 -3.59
C LYS A 20 0.12 11.25 -4.08
N ILE A 21 0.00 11.66 -5.35
CA ILE A 21 -1.29 12.06 -5.94
C ILE A 21 -2.31 10.91 -5.87
N LEU A 22 -1.91 9.69 -6.24
CA LEU A 22 -2.79 8.53 -6.23
C LEU A 22 -3.27 8.17 -4.81
N LEU A 23 -2.37 8.21 -3.82
CA LEU A 23 -2.72 7.94 -2.43
C LEU A 23 -3.77 8.94 -1.90
N LEU A 24 -3.59 10.24 -2.14
CA LEU A 24 -4.54 11.25 -1.69
C LEU A 24 -5.91 11.09 -2.33
N LEU A 25 -5.95 10.93 -3.66
CA LEU A 25 -7.23 10.73 -4.35
C LEU A 25 -7.91 9.42 -3.89
N SER A 26 -7.13 8.39 -3.52
CA SER A 26 -7.68 7.15 -2.96
C SER A 26 -8.28 7.31 -1.56
N ALA A 27 -7.73 8.23 -0.75
CA ALA A 27 -8.24 8.63 0.55
C ALA A 27 -9.50 9.53 0.45
N GLY A 28 -9.98 9.83 -0.77
CA GLY A 28 -11.15 10.68 -1.00
C GLY A 28 -10.85 12.17 -1.08
N LEU A 29 -9.57 12.56 -1.01
CA LEU A 29 -9.17 13.95 -1.14
C LEU A 29 -9.33 14.39 -2.59
N ALA A 30 -10.13 15.43 -2.81
CA ALA A 30 -10.25 16.05 -4.12
C ALA A 30 -9.05 16.98 -4.37
N LEU A 31 -8.66 17.12 -5.64
CA LEU A 31 -7.73 18.15 -6.11
C LEU A 31 -8.44 18.97 -7.20
N GLY A 32 -8.79 20.22 -6.88
CA GLY A 32 -9.47 21.12 -7.82
C GLY A 32 -8.49 21.90 -8.71
N LEU A 33 -8.45 21.61 -10.01
CA LEU A 33 -7.73 22.39 -11.01
C LEU A 33 -8.55 23.61 -11.44
N THR A 34 -7.91 24.73 -11.77
CA THR A 34 -8.61 25.89 -12.33
C THR A 34 -8.48 25.91 -13.85
N ARG A 35 -9.38 26.63 -14.53
CA ARG A 35 -9.30 26.87 -15.98
C ARG A 35 -8.14 27.78 -16.39
N ASN A 36 -7.52 28.50 -15.45
CA ASN A 36 -6.30 29.24 -15.72
C ASN A 36 -5.14 28.24 -15.67
N PRO A 37 -4.41 27.99 -16.79
CA PRO A 37 -3.23 27.14 -16.78
C PRO A 37 -2.24 27.60 -15.71
N ASN A 38 -2.19 28.92 -15.47
CA ASN A 38 -1.64 29.71 -14.35
C ASN A 38 -1.69 29.13 -12.93
N GLN A 39 -2.84 28.57 -12.56
CA GLN A 39 -3.25 28.40 -11.17
C GLN A 39 -3.87 27.02 -10.98
N TYR A 40 -3.28 26.21 -10.13
CA TYR A 40 -3.78 24.87 -9.83
C TYR A 40 -4.08 24.75 -8.33
N PHE A 41 -5.03 23.87 -7.99
CA PHE A 41 -5.40 23.43 -6.63
C PHE A 41 -6.15 24.45 -5.79
N ARG A 42 -7.50 24.45 -5.91
CA ARG A 42 -8.38 25.21 -5.00
C ARG A 42 -9.20 24.35 -4.05
N VAL A 43 -9.52 23.11 -4.44
CA VAL A 43 -10.31 22.22 -3.58
C VAL A 43 -9.36 21.25 -2.93
N VAL A 44 -9.21 21.47 -1.63
CA VAL A 44 -8.48 20.64 -0.69
C VAL A 44 -9.26 20.77 0.62
N GLN A 45 -9.94 19.71 1.08
CA GLN A 45 -10.54 19.74 2.41
C GLN A 45 -9.48 19.52 3.52
N GLU A 46 -8.29 18.96 3.24
CA GLU A 46 -7.29 18.63 4.29
C GLU A 46 -5.78 18.78 3.93
N THR A 47 -5.37 18.85 2.66
CA THR A 47 -3.96 18.82 2.20
C THR A 47 -3.18 20.16 2.24
N GLY A 48 -3.40 21.02 3.23
CA GLY A 48 -2.78 22.35 3.32
C GLY A 48 -1.24 22.42 3.12
N LYS A 49 -0.72 23.63 2.81
CA LYS A 49 0.68 24.17 2.74
C LYS A 49 1.79 23.34 2.05
N GLU A 50 1.81 22.02 2.17
CA GLU A 50 2.82 21.12 1.59
C GLU A 50 2.79 21.08 0.06
N TRP A 51 1.67 21.49 -0.54
CA TRP A 51 1.53 21.62 -1.99
C TRP A 51 2.11 22.93 -2.54
N GLU A 52 2.22 23.97 -1.71
CA GLU A 52 2.80 25.27 -2.12
C GLU A 52 4.30 25.16 -2.41
N LYS A 53 4.97 24.15 -1.86
CA LYS A 53 6.41 23.90 -2.03
C LYS A 53 6.74 23.05 -3.27
N ILE A 54 5.74 22.48 -3.95
CA ILE A 54 5.98 21.58 -5.08
C ILE A 54 6.17 22.40 -6.36
N ASP A 55 7.26 22.12 -7.09
CA ASP A 55 7.49 22.71 -8.40
C ASP A 55 6.31 22.46 -9.36
N ARG A 56 5.81 23.55 -9.93
CA ARG A 56 4.58 23.58 -10.72
C ARG A 56 4.69 22.75 -12.00
N ASP A 57 5.84 22.78 -12.66
CA ASP A 57 6.06 22.03 -13.89
C ASP A 57 6.12 20.52 -13.62
N SER A 58 6.79 20.14 -12.53
CA SER A 58 6.86 18.75 -12.08
C SER A 58 5.49 18.19 -11.74
N LEU A 59 4.64 18.99 -11.10
CA LEU A 59 3.28 18.60 -10.77
C LEU A 59 2.39 18.44 -12.02
N ASN A 60 2.46 19.38 -12.96
CA ASN A 60 1.73 19.28 -14.22
C ASN A 60 2.14 18.04 -15.02
N ARG A 61 3.46 17.75 -15.10
CA ARG A 61 3.97 16.53 -15.73
C ARG A 61 3.43 15.27 -15.04
N ALA A 62 3.42 15.25 -13.70
CA ALA A 62 2.91 14.12 -12.94
C ALA A 62 1.43 13.86 -13.19
N ILE A 63 0.58 14.89 -13.11
CA ILE A 63 -0.87 14.80 -13.37
C ILE A 63 -1.14 14.40 -14.81
N ARG A 64 -0.47 15.03 -15.77
CA ARG A 64 -0.62 14.70 -17.19
C ARG A 64 -0.28 13.24 -17.47
N SER A 65 0.83 12.75 -16.93
CA SER A 65 1.22 11.34 -17.08
C SER A 65 0.24 10.38 -16.41
N LEU A 66 -0.35 10.75 -15.26
CA LEU A 66 -1.40 9.95 -14.60
C LEU A 66 -2.69 9.91 -15.44
N TYR A 67 -3.07 11.04 -16.04
CA TYR A 67 -4.21 11.16 -16.95
C TYR A 67 -4.02 10.34 -18.23
N GLU A 68 -2.87 10.49 -18.90
CA GLU A 68 -2.49 9.72 -20.09
C GLU A 68 -2.45 8.20 -19.80
N SER A 69 -2.08 7.82 -18.56
CA SER A 69 -2.11 6.43 -18.09
C SER A 69 -3.51 5.93 -17.68
N LYS A 70 -4.57 6.75 -17.77
CA LYS A 70 -5.94 6.45 -17.34
C LYS A 70 -6.08 6.10 -15.85
N LEU A 71 -5.15 6.55 -15.01
CA LEU A 71 -5.19 6.33 -13.56
C LEU A 71 -6.02 7.40 -12.84
N VAL A 72 -6.21 8.56 -13.48
CA VAL A 72 -7.06 9.66 -13.01
C VAL A 72 -7.84 10.24 -14.19
N SER A 73 -8.98 10.86 -13.91
CA SER A 73 -9.80 11.62 -14.84
C SER A 73 -10.16 12.99 -14.22
N THR A 74 -10.79 13.86 -15.01
CA THR A 74 -11.30 15.15 -14.54
C THR A 74 -12.83 15.18 -14.58
N LYS A 75 -13.43 15.90 -13.65
CA LYS A 75 -14.87 16.21 -13.61
C LYS A 75 -15.06 17.73 -13.53
N ASP A 76 -15.86 18.29 -14.43
CA ASP A 76 -16.24 19.70 -14.36
C ASP A 76 -17.11 19.99 -13.14
N ASN A 77 -16.78 21.08 -12.46
CA ASN A 77 -17.58 21.66 -11.39
C ASN A 77 -18.37 22.86 -11.92
N HIS A 78 -19.48 23.19 -11.26
CA HIS A 78 -20.37 24.31 -11.66
C HIS A 78 -19.69 25.68 -11.57
N ASP A 79 -18.69 25.84 -10.71
CA ASP A 79 -17.90 27.06 -10.54
C ASP A 79 -16.81 27.24 -11.61
N GLY A 80 -16.78 26.35 -12.61
CA GLY A 80 -15.80 26.35 -13.68
C GLY A 80 -14.43 25.78 -13.29
N THR A 81 -14.30 25.16 -12.13
CA THR A 81 -13.11 24.36 -11.78
C THR A 81 -13.25 22.92 -12.27
N LEU A 82 -12.13 22.17 -12.32
CA LEU A 82 -12.10 20.74 -12.67
C LEU A 82 -11.62 19.96 -11.46
N THR A 83 -12.36 18.95 -11.00
CA THR A 83 -11.90 18.04 -9.94
C THR A 83 -11.19 16.83 -10.54
N LEU A 84 -9.99 16.50 -10.05
CA LEU A 84 -9.36 15.21 -10.35
C LEU A 84 -10.06 14.08 -9.60
N VAL A 85 -10.34 12.99 -10.31
CA VAL A 85 -10.99 11.78 -9.79
C VAL A 85 -10.13 10.58 -10.12
N ILE A 86 -9.89 9.72 -9.14
CA ILE A 86 -9.10 8.49 -9.34
C ILE A 86 -9.95 7.37 -9.98
N SER A 87 -9.38 6.67 -10.95
CA SER A 87 -10.03 5.51 -11.59
C SER A 87 -9.96 4.25 -10.72
N LYS A 88 -10.66 3.18 -11.09
CA LYS A 88 -10.59 1.89 -10.38
C LYS A 88 -9.17 1.33 -10.39
N GLU A 89 -8.50 1.42 -11.53
CA GLU A 89 -7.10 1.02 -11.73
C GLU A 89 -6.16 1.91 -10.93
N GLY A 90 -6.41 3.23 -10.91
CA GLY A 90 -5.71 4.17 -10.05
C GLY A 90 -5.81 3.80 -8.57
N LYS A 91 -7.02 3.48 -8.08
CA LYS A 91 -7.24 3.04 -6.70
C LYS A 91 -6.49 1.74 -6.38
N ARG A 92 -6.54 0.75 -7.28
CA ARG A 92 -5.79 -0.50 -7.11
C ARG A 92 -4.28 -0.26 -7.02
N LEU A 93 -3.77 0.65 -7.85
CA LEU A 93 -2.37 1.03 -7.85
C LEU A 93 -2.00 1.80 -6.57
N ALA A 94 -2.85 2.71 -6.11
CA ALA A 94 -2.67 3.44 -4.85
C ALA A 94 -2.59 2.46 -3.67
N LEU A 95 -3.51 1.49 -3.58
CA LEU A 95 -3.49 0.44 -2.55
C LEU A 95 -2.20 -0.41 -2.62
N THR A 96 -1.68 -0.66 -3.83
CA THR A 96 -0.41 -1.38 -3.99
C THR A 96 0.75 -0.55 -3.42
N TYR A 97 0.76 0.77 -3.61
CA TYR A 97 1.76 1.62 -2.99
C TYR A 97 1.58 1.71 -1.48
N ASP A 98 0.35 1.81 -1.00
CA ASP A 98 0.07 1.88 0.44
C ASP A 98 0.56 0.61 1.14
N ILE A 99 0.20 -0.56 0.62
CA ILE A 99 0.61 -1.84 1.20
C ILE A 99 2.13 -2.05 1.12
N GLU A 100 2.79 -1.69 0.01
CA GLU A 100 4.25 -1.79 -0.12
C GLU A 100 5.03 -0.91 0.87
N ASN A 101 4.41 0.14 1.40
CA ASN A 101 5.04 1.08 2.35
C ASN A 101 4.49 0.93 3.78
N ILE A 102 3.85 -0.20 4.12
CA ILE A 102 3.45 -0.45 5.51
C ILE A 102 4.70 -0.54 6.37
N GLU A 103 4.83 0.42 7.27
CA GLU A 103 5.84 0.40 8.32
C GLU A 103 5.21 -0.15 9.60
N LEU A 104 5.83 -1.20 10.16
CA LEU A 104 5.46 -1.66 11.49
C LEU A 104 5.91 -0.62 12.51
N LYS A 105 4.98 -0.17 13.35
CA LYS A 105 5.33 0.65 14.50
C LYS A 105 6.11 -0.20 15.50
N ILE A 106 7.41 0.05 15.58
CA ILE A 106 8.28 -0.59 16.56
C ILE A 106 8.13 0.19 17.88
N PRO A 107 7.54 -0.38 18.93
CA PRO A 107 7.50 0.25 20.25
C PRO A 107 8.91 0.31 20.85
N GLU A 108 9.14 1.24 21.77
CA GLU A 108 10.41 1.36 22.50
C GLU A 108 10.71 0.10 23.34
N GLN A 109 9.66 -0.56 23.83
CA GLN A 109 9.75 -1.75 24.67
C GLN A 109 8.98 -2.91 24.06
N TRP A 110 9.60 -4.09 24.07
CA TRP A 110 8.94 -5.33 23.71
C TRP A 110 7.97 -5.77 24.83
N ASP A 111 6.77 -6.20 24.44
CA ASP A 111 5.72 -6.63 25.38
C ASP A 111 5.84 -8.10 25.81
N ASN A 112 7.00 -8.73 25.55
CA ASN A 112 7.29 -10.13 25.83
C ASN A 112 6.32 -11.12 25.17
N LYS A 113 5.66 -10.73 24.07
CA LYS A 113 4.76 -11.59 23.31
C LYS A 113 5.24 -11.72 21.87
N TRP A 114 5.07 -12.92 21.30
CA TRP A 114 5.34 -13.21 19.91
C TRP A 114 4.06 -13.07 19.08
N ARG A 115 4.19 -12.44 17.92
CA ARG A 115 3.17 -12.32 16.89
C ARG A 115 3.47 -13.32 15.79
N ILE A 116 2.64 -14.35 15.70
CA ILE A 116 2.83 -15.45 14.77
C ILE A 116 1.74 -15.37 13.72
N VAL A 117 2.15 -15.29 12.46
CA VAL A 117 1.27 -15.34 11.30
C VAL A 117 1.54 -16.66 10.60
N MET A 118 0.51 -17.46 10.40
CA MET A 118 0.62 -18.65 9.58
C MET A 118 -0.49 -18.73 8.55
N PHE A 119 -0.22 -19.40 7.44
CA PHE A 119 -1.19 -19.48 6.37
C PHE A 119 -1.14 -20.81 5.63
N ASP A 120 -2.33 -21.26 5.21
CA ASP A 120 -2.51 -22.41 4.35
C ASP A 120 -3.26 -21.98 3.09
N VAL A 121 -2.50 -21.52 2.10
CA VAL A 121 -3.02 -21.02 0.83
C VAL A 121 -2.97 -22.13 -0.21
N PRO A 122 -4.13 -22.58 -0.75
CA PRO A 122 -4.19 -23.64 -1.76
C PRO A 122 -3.33 -23.35 -3.00
N GLU A 123 -2.83 -24.41 -3.66
CA GLU A 123 -1.94 -24.28 -4.82
C GLU A 123 -2.54 -23.47 -5.98
N LYS A 124 -3.87 -23.52 -6.16
CA LYS A 124 -4.59 -22.68 -7.12
C LYS A 124 -4.40 -21.16 -6.90
N PHE A 125 -3.96 -20.76 -5.71
CA PHE A 125 -3.67 -19.39 -5.31
C PHE A 125 -2.17 -19.19 -5.00
N LYS A 126 -1.28 -19.94 -5.66
CA LYS A 126 0.18 -19.85 -5.49
C LYS A 126 0.71 -18.41 -5.52
N HIS A 127 0.21 -17.58 -6.43
CA HIS A 127 0.62 -16.17 -6.50
C HIS A 127 0.31 -15.39 -5.22
N THR A 128 -0.85 -15.63 -4.60
CA THR A 128 -1.22 -15.03 -3.30
C THR A 128 -0.31 -15.53 -2.19
N ARG A 129 0.01 -16.83 -2.17
CA ARG A 129 0.93 -17.43 -1.19
C ARG A 129 2.31 -16.79 -1.26
N ASP A 130 2.86 -16.69 -2.47
CA ASP A 130 4.20 -16.15 -2.68
C ASP A 130 4.24 -14.64 -2.41
N ALA A 131 3.17 -13.91 -2.74
CA ALA A 131 3.02 -12.51 -2.39
C ALA A 131 2.97 -12.28 -0.88
N LEU A 132 2.16 -13.04 -0.12
CA LEU A 132 2.12 -12.96 1.34
C LEU A 132 3.48 -13.25 1.97
N ARG A 133 4.17 -14.29 1.50
CA ARG A 133 5.52 -14.64 1.96
C ARG A 133 6.48 -13.47 1.78
N MET A 134 6.53 -12.90 0.57
CA MET A 134 7.40 -11.76 0.28
C MET A 134 7.02 -10.54 1.12
N HIS A 135 5.72 -10.31 1.30
CA HIS A 135 5.21 -9.17 2.05
C HIS A 135 5.62 -9.22 3.53
N PHE A 136 5.41 -10.34 4.22
CA PHE A 136 5.81 -10.48 5.63
C PHE A 136 7.33 -10.39 5.81
N LYS A 137 8.12 -10.90 4.87
CA LYS A 137 9.58 -10.69 4.88
C LYS A 137 9.95 -9.22 4.78
N ASN A 138 9.32 -8.48 3.87
CA ASN A 138 9.58 -7.05 3.70
C ASN A 138 9.16 -6.23 4.92
N MET A 139 8.12 -6.68 5.64
CA MET A 139 7.70 -6.10 6.92
C MET A 139 8.63 -6.46 8.09
N GLY A 140 9.69 -7.23 7.87
CA GLY A 140 10.66 -7.60 8.92
C GLY A 140 10.27 -8.81 9.77
N PHE A 141 9.30 -9.62 9.34
CA PHE A 141 9.02 -10.90 10.00
C PHE A 141 10.15 -11.90 9.74
N TYR A 142 10.44 -12.70 10.77
CA TYR A 142 11.30 -13.86 10.65
C TYR A 142 10.51 -15.03 10.05
N GLU A 143 11.04 -15.68 9.01
CA GLU A 143 10.44 -16.89 8.41
C GLU A 143 10.77 -18.10 9.28
N PHE A 144 9.87 -18.44 10.21
CA PHE A 144 10.02 -19.58 11.12
C PHE A 144 9.80 -20.92 10.40
N GLN A 145 8.88 -20.94 9.45
CA GLN A 145 8.71 -22.01 8.45
C GLN A 145 8.19 -21.41 7.14
N LYS A 146 8.11 -22.20 6.06
CA LYS A 146 7.68 -21.73 4.71
C LYS A 146 6.35 -20.95 4.70
N SER A 147 5.47 -21.20 5.66
CA SER A 147 4.19 -20.51 5.83
C SER A 147 3.93 -20.05 7.27
N VAL A 148 4.99 -19.88 8.07
CA VAL A 148 4.91 -19.41 9.46
C VAL A 148 5.92 -18.28 9.66
N PHE A 149 5.43 -17.12 10.10
CA PHE A 149 6.18 -15.88 10.24
C PHE A 149 6.04 -15.37 11.66
N VAL A 150 7.13 -14.89 12.24
CA VAL A 150 7.19 -14.46 13.63
C VAL A 150 7.69 -13.02 13.71
N HIS A 151 7.09 -12.22 14.59
CA HIS A 151 7.51 -10.86 14.89
C HIS A 151 7.29 -10.55 16.37
N PRO A 152 8.16 -9.77 17.05
CA PRO A 152 8.00 -9.49 18.47
C PRO A 152 6.99 -8.37 18.75
N TYR A 153 6.78 -7.45 17.83
CA TYR A 153 5.97 -6.25 18.09
C TYR A 153 4.52 -6.36 17.62
N PRO A 154 3.56 -5.69 18.29
CA PRO A 154 2.17 -5.66 17.88
C PRO A 154 1.99 -5.20 16.42
N CYS A 155 1.29 -6.00 15.62
CA CYS A 155 1.13 -5.76 14.19
C CYS A 155 -0.25 -6.21 13.67
N ALA A 156 -1.23 -6.41 14.54
CA ALA A 156 -2.49 -7.07 14.20
C ALA A 156 -3.29 -6.32 13.11
N LYS A 157 -3.27 -4.98 13.14
CA LYS A 157 -3.97 -4.13 12.17
C LYS A 157 -3.32 -4.22 10.79
N GLU A 158 -2.00 -4.24 10.76
CA GLU A 158 -1.20 -4.35 9.56
C GLU A 158 -1.40 -5.73 8.91
N ILE A 159 -1.43 -6.80 9.72
CA ILE A 159 -1.78 -8.14 9.24
C ILE A 159 -3.20 -8.17 8.67
N GLU A 160 -4.20 -7.63 9.38
CA GLU A 160 -5.57 -7.59 8.87
C GLU A 160 -5.63 -6.89 7.51
N TYR A 161 -5.02 -5.70 7.41
CA TYR A 161 -4.97 -4.94 6.15
C TYR A 161 -4.30 -5.70 5.00
N VAL A 162 -3.14 -6.33 5.25
CA VAL A 162 -2.43 -7.14 4.27
C VAL A 162 -3.30 -8.31 3.79
N THR A 163 -3.93 -9.02 4.73
CA THR A 163 -4.76 -10.19 4.39
C THR A 163 -6.04 -9.84 3.65
N GLU A 164 -6.62 -8.66 3.91
CA GLU A 164 -7.78 -8.14 3.17
C GLU A 164 -7.38 -7.75 1.74
N PHE A 165 -6.26 -7.04 1.57
CA PHE A 165 -5.76 -6.65 0.24
C PHE A 165 -5.55 -7.85 -0.67
N TYR A 166 -4.95 -8.92 -0.14
CA TYR A 166 -4.71 -10.16 -0.88
C TYR A 166 -5.93 -11.10 -0.94
N GLN A 167 -7.07 -10.70 -0.34
CA GLN A 167 -8.29 -11.52 -0.20
C GLN A 167 -8.01 -12.90 0.41
N ALA A 168 -7.03 -12.95 1.31
CA ALA A 168 -6.45 -14.16 1.87
C ALA A 168 -6.85 -14.42 3.32
N ARG A 169 -7.67 -13.54 3.94
CA ARG A 169 -8.11 -13.64 5.35
C ARG A 169 -8.54 -15.05 5.76
N ARG A 170 -9.29 -15.76 4.91
CA ARG A 170 -9.76 -17.13 5.19
C ARG A 170 -8.62 -18.15 5.39
N PHE A 171 -7.47 -17.93 4.76
CA PHE A 171 -6.30 -18.82 4.76
C PHE A 171 -5.28 -18.48 5.83
N VAL A 172 -5.40 -17.32 6.48
CA VAL A 172 -4.38 -16.79 7.40
C VAL A 172 -4.88 -16.91 8.84
N ARG A 173 -3.98 -17.24 9.76
CA ARG A 173 -4.20 -17.27 11.21
C ARG A 173 -3.15 -16.40 11.88
N PHE A 174 -3.61 -15.66 12.88
CA PHE A 174 -2.78 -14.79 13.70
C PHE A 174 -2.85 -15.28 15.14
N ILE A 175 -1.69 -15.44 15.76
CA ILE A 175 -1.54 -15.91 17.13
C ILE A 175 -0.68 -14.90 17.89
N VAL A 176 -1.10 -14.61 19.12
CA VAL A 176 -0.28 -13.95 20.12
C VAL A 176 0.14 -15.02 21.13
N ALA A 177 1.44 -15.28 21.23
CA ALA A 177 1.99 -16.29 22.11
C ALA A 177 2.91 -15.66 23.14
N THR A 178 2.89 -16.14 24.39
CA THR A 178 3.84 -15.74 25.44
C THR A 178 5.14 -16.54 25.36
N GLU A 179 5.09 -17.71 24.73
CA GLU A 179 6.22 -18.63 24.59
C GLU A 179 6.29 -19.16 23.16
N ILE A 180 7.52 -19.42 22.70
CA ILE A 180 7.79 -20.01 21.39
C ILE A 180 9.10 -20.81 21.49
N ASP A 181 9.19 -21.90 20.75
CA ASP A 181 10.44 -22.63 20.61
C ASP A 181 11.52 -21.76 19.91
N ASN A 182 12.79 -22.04 20.17
CA ASN A 182 13.94 -21.26 19.67
C ASN A 182 13.91 -19.76 20.02
N ALA A 183 13.26 -19.40 21.13
CA ALA A 183 13.13 -18.00 21.57
C ALA A 183 14.48 -17.25 21.68
N LEU A 184 15.57 -17.92 22.08
CA LEU A 184 16.89 -17.29 22.17
C LEU A 184 17.41 -16.83 20.80
N GLU A 185 17.23 -17.65 19.76
CA GLU A 185 17.61 -17.30 18.39
C GLU A 185 16.79 -16.12 17.89
N LEU A 186 15.47 -16.17 18.07
CA LEU A 186 14.57 -15.09 17.67
C LEU A 186 14.91 -13.79 18.40
N ARG A 187 15.18 -13.84 19.71
CA ARG A 187 15.61 -12.67 20.48
C ARG A 187 16.91 -12.09 19.96
N ARG A 188 17.88 -12.92 19.53
CA ARG A 188 19.11 -12.43 18.87
C ARG A 188 18.81 -11.76 17.53
N TYR A 189 17.98 -12.40 16.70
CA TYR A 189 17.58 -11.86 15.40
C TYR A 189 16.93 -10.48 15.52
N PHE A 190 16.01 -10.33 16.48
CA PHE A 190 15.28 -9.09 16.75
C PHE A 190 16.00 -8.11 17.68
N LYS A 191 17.22 -8.43 18.15
CA LYS A 191 18.02 -7.61 19.08
C LYS A 191 17.28 -7.29 20.40
N LEU A 192 16.67 -8.31 21.00
CA LEU A 192 15.89 -8.28 22.25
C LEU A 192 16.65 -8.88 23.45
N LEU A 193 17.98 -8.87 23.41
CA LEU A 193 18.85 -9.36 24.48
C LEU A 193 19.34 -8.22 25.35
#